data_AF-A0A9P6XA80-F1
#
_entry.id   AF-A0A9P6XA80-F1
#
_cell.length_a   1.000
_cell.length_b   1.000
_cell.length_c   1.000
_cell.angle_alpha   90.00
_cell.angle_beta   90.00
_cell.angle_gamma   90.00
#
_symmetry.space_group_name_H-M   'P 1'
#
loop_
_entity.id
_entity.type
_entity.pdbx_description
1 polymer ?
#
loop_
_entity_poly.entity_id
_entity_poly.type
_entity_poly.pdbx_seq_one_letter_code
_entity_poly.pdbx_strand_id
1 'polypeptide(L)'
;MSAEDIIEDQFQILQEETAKAMEQVQAYQHKMMTPVWEKRREIVKNIPNFWGQAIRNHPFFAATLSENDAKALDYLTDFHVEYDEANPKRCKVTATFKENDIFKNKTLTKEVIIDPEEGGTVVSKSAIEYHGEKSKKRKADEDDELENYSAIEWFGDDTIEAGILLIDDIFPDAFEYYTGNDQEEEEEEEEEEE
;
A
#
# COMPACT_ATOMS: atom_id res chain seq x y z
N MET A 1 -23.32 28.32 -27.69
CA MET A 1 -22.20 27.37 -27.65
C MET A 1 -21.41 27.51 -28.93
N SER A 2 -20.10 27.67 -28.79
CA SER A 2 -19.14 27.56 -29.89
C SER A 2 -19.01 26.09 -30.34
N ALA A 3 -18.30 25.86 -31.45
CA ALA A 3 -17.97 24.48 -31.85
C ALA A 3 -16.99 23.82 -30.86
N GLU A 4 -16.17 24.62 -30.18
CA GLU A 4 -15.24 24.15 -29.13
C GLU A 4 -16.01 23.68 -27.91
N ASP A 5 -17.00 24.47 -27.44
CA ASP A 5 -17.85 24.10 -26.28
C ASP A 5 -18.55 22.74 -26.51
N ILE A 6 -19.01 22.48 -27.74
CA ILE A 6 -19.69 21.23 -28.09
C ILE A 6 -18.71 20.03 -28.04
N ILE A 7 -17.47 20.24 -28.45
CA ILE A 7 -16.44 19.20 -28.42
C ILE A 7 -16.03 18.92 -26.96
N GLU A 8 -15.86 19.95 -26.14
CA GLU A 8 -15.57 19.82 -24.70
C GLU A 8 -16.66 19.02 -23.99
N ASP A 9 -17.94 19.36 -24.21
CA ASP A 9 -19.08 18.62 -23.64
C ASP A 9 -19.06 17.13 -24.06
N GLN A 10 -18.72 16.83 -25.33
CA GLN A 10 -18.61 15.45 -25.81
C GLN A 10 -17.46 14.68 -25.15
N PHE A 11 -16.31 15.32 -24.97
CA PHE A 11 -15.17 14.70 -24.29
C PHE A 11 -15.47 14.45 -22.81
N GLN A 12 -16.16 15.36 -22.14
CA GLN A 12 -16.56 15.16 -20.74
C GLN A 12 -17.49 13.95 -20.60
N ILE A 13 -18.47 13.79 -21.49
CA ILE A 13 -19.34 12.60 -21.49
C ILE A 13 -18.52 11.31 -21.66
N LEU A 14 -17.54 11.29 -22.59
CA LEU A 14 -16.69 10.13 -22.81
C LEU A 14 -15.79 9.83 -21.59
N GLN A 15 -15.30 10.86 -20.89
CA GLN A 15 -14.54 10.70 -19.64
C GLN A 15 -15.41 10.07 -18.55
N GLU A 16 -16.64 10.55 -18.37
CA GLU A 16 -17.60 9.99 -17.40
C GLU A 16 -17.95 8.52 -17.73
N GLU A 17 -18.17 8.19 -19.01
CA GLU A 17 -18.40 6.80 -19.44
C GLU A 17 -17.19 5.91 -19.17
N THR A 18 -15.98 6.42 -19.40
CA THR A 18 -14.72 5.71 -19.16
C THR A 18 -14.51 5.45 -17.67
N ALA A 19 -14.67 6.48 -16.82
CA ALA A 19 -14.54 6.36 -15.38
C ALA A 19 -15.51 5.32 -14.81
N LYS A 20 -16.77 5.34 -15.26
CA LYS A 20 -17.78 4.36 -14.86
C LYS A 20 -17.45 2.93 -15.32
N ALA A 21 -16.90 2.77 -16.52
CA ALA A 21 -16.48 1.46 -17.01
C ALA A 21 -15.30 0.90 -16.19
N MET A 22 -14.30 1.74 -15.88
CA MET A 22 -13.16 1.37 -15.05
C MET A 22 -13.59 0.99 -13.63
N GLU A 23 -14.50 1.75 -13.02
CA GLU A 23 -15.07 1.44 -11.70
C GLU A 23 -15.75 0.07 -11.68
N GLN A 24 -16.52 -0.27 -12.73
CA GLN A 24 -17.16 -1.58 -12.86
C GLN A 24 -16.15 -2.72 -13.00
N VAL A 25 -15.06 -2.51 -13.75
CA VAL A 25 -13.98 -3.49 -13.90
C VAL A 25 -13.29 -3.71 -12.56
N GLN A 26 -12.95 -2.64 -11.85
CA GLN A 26 -12.31 -2.71 -10.54
C GLN A 26 -13.20 -3.45 -9.52
N ALA A 27 -14.49 -3.10 -9.44
CA ALA A 27 -15.43 -3.78 -8.55
C ALA A 27 -15.56 -5.28 -8.87
N TYR A 28 -15.58 -5.64 -10.16
CA TYR A 28 -15.61 -7.03 -10.58
C TYR A 28 -14.31 -7.76 -10.22
N GLN A 29 -13.15 -7.14 -10.45
CA GLN A 29 -11.84 -7.68 -10.09
C GLN A 29 -11.75 -7.95 -8.59
N HIS A 30 -12.09 -6.98 -7.74
CA HIS A 30 -12.08 -7.15 -6.28
C HIS A 30 -12.97 -8.32 -5.87
N LYS A 31 -14.20 -8.38 -6.38
CA LYS A 31 -15.14 -9.48 -6.08
C LYS A 31 -14.57 -10.85 -6.45
N MET A 32 -13.89 -10.96 -7.59
CA MET A 32 -13.31 -12.22 -8.06
C MET A 32 -12.03 -12.58 -7.29
N MET A 33 -11.25 -11.58 -6.87
CA MET A 33 -9.95 -11.76 -6.21
C MET A 33 -10.06 -11.96 -4.70
N THR A 34 -11.07 -11.42 -4.02
CA THR A 34 -11.29 -11.63 -2.57
C THR A 34 -11.16 -13.11 -2.14
N PRO A 35 -11.88 -14.09 -2.76
CA PRO A 35 -11.73 -15.49 -2.37
C PRO A 35 -10.35 -16.09 -2.72
N VAL A 36 -9.60 -15.49 -3.65
CA VAL A 36 -8.22 -15.88 -3.97
C VAL A 36 -7.27 -15.38 -2.88
N TRP A 37 -7.40 -14.12 -2.49
CA TRP A 37 -6.60 -13.52 -1.41
C TRP A 37 -6.87 -14.15 -0.05
N GLU A 38 -8.11 -14.55 0.24
CA GLU A 38 -8.43 -15.33 1.45
C GLU A 38 -7.70 -16.67 1.48
N LYS A 39 -7.70 -17.41 0.37
CA LYS A 39 -6.94 -18.68 0.26
C LYS A 39 -5.44 -18.44 0.42
N ARG A 40 -4.89 -17.39 -0.21
CA ARG A 40 -3.50 -17.00 -0.04
C ARG A 40 -3.19 -16.71 1.43
N ARG A 41 -4.06 -15.96 2.12
CA ARG A 41 -3.90 -15.61 3.54
C ARG A 41 -3.78 -16.85 4.41
N GLU A 42 -4.56 -17.90 4.15
CA GLU A 42 -4.42 -19.19 4.88
C GLU A 42 -3.10 -19.91 4.61
N ILE A 43 -2.57 -19.81 3.39
CA ILE A 43 -1.27 -20.42 3.03
C ILE A 43 -0.12 -19.67 3.71
N VAL A 44 -0.06 -18.34 3.53
CA VAL A 44 1.09 -17.52 3.98
C VAL A 44 1.20 -17.43 5.50
N LYS A 45 0.12 -17.68 6.26
CA LYS A 45 0.17 -17.84 7.73
C LYS A 45 1.17 -18.90 8.19
N ASN A 46 1.47 -19.90 7.35
CA ASN A 46 2.42 -20.96 7.66
C ASN A 46 3.86 -20.62 7.23
N ILE A 47 4.08 -19.46 6.62
CA ILE A 47 5.39 -18.98 6.15
C ILE A 47 5.87 -17.90 7.13
N PRO A 48 6.91 -18.18 7.95
CA PRO A 48 7.42 -17.20 8.89
C PRO A 48 7.83 -15.90 8.20
N ASN A 49 7.40 -14.76 8.76
CA ASN A 49 7.79 -13.42 8.31
C ASN A 49 7.45 -13.09 6.84
N PHE A 50 6.46 -13.78 6.23
CA PHE A 50 6.11 -13.60 4.82
C PHE A 50 5.88 -12.14 4.44
N TRP A 51 4.93 -11.47 5.10
CA TRP A 51 4.58 -10.08 4.80
C TRP A 51 5.69 -9.10 5.16
N GLY A 52 6.38 -9.33 6.28
CA GLY A 52 7.51 -8.49 6.67
C GLY A 52 8.64 -8.55 5.64
N GLN A 53 8.88 -9.70 5.00
CA GLN A 53 9.86 -9.84 3.94
C GLN A 53 9.37 -9.25 2.62
N ALA A 54 8.12 -9.50 2.22
CA ALA A 54 7.55 -8.91 1.01
C ALA A 54 7.63 -7.38 1.02
N ILE A 55 7.23 -6.74 2.13
CA ILE A 55 7.29 -5.27 2.25
C ILE A 55 8.74 -4.76 2.18
N ARG A 56 9.71 -5.48 2.80
CA ARG A 56 11.13 -5.09 2.74
C ARG A 56 11.75 -5.19 1.36
N ASN A 57 11.26 -6.11 0.54
CA ASN A 57 11.80 -6.37 -0.78
C ASN A 57 11.24 -5.43 -1.84
N HIS A 58 10.14 -4.72 -1.56
CA HIS A 58 9.64 -3.70 -2.48
C HIS A 58 10.67 -2.54 -2.58
N PRO A 59 11.10 -2.14 -3.79
CA PRO A 59 12.22 -1.20 -3.99
C PRO A 59 12.11 0.10 -3.17
N PHE A 60 10.90 0.67 -3.14
CA PHE A 60 10.64 1.88 -2.39
C PHE A 60 10.86 1.72 -0.88
N PHE A 61 10.29 0.68 -0.26
CA PHE A 61 10.42 0.46 1.18
C PHE A 61 11.82 -0.04 1.55
N ALA A 62 12.48 -0.80 0.68
CA ALA A 62 13.88 -1.18 0.85
C ALA A 62 14.78 0.05 1.06
N ALA A 63 14.48 1.16 0.36
CA ALA A 63 15.23 2.40 0.45
C ALA A 63 14.80 3.32 1.61
N THR A 64 13.53 3.28 2.05
CA THR A 64 12.95 4.27 2.98
C THR A 64 12.63 3.74 4.38
N LEU A 65 12.70 2.43 4.62
CA LEU A 65 12.36 1.84 5.92
C LEU A 65 13.24 2.37 7.05
N SER A 66 12.60 2.94 8.07
CA SER A 66 13.29 3.32 9.31
C SER A 66 13.70 2.08 10.11
N GLU A 67 14.65 2.23 11.04
CA GLU A 67 15.06 1.13 11.94
C GLU A 67 13.87 0.57 12.75
N ASN A 68 12.95 1.44 13.17
CA ASN A 68 11.76 1.03 13.91
C ASN A 68 10.76 0.27 13.01
N ASP A 69 10.59 0.68 11.75
CA ASP A 69 9.74 -0.04 10.81
C ASP A 69 10.33 -1.40 10.48
N ALA A 70 11.63 -1.44 10.18
CA ALA A 70 12.35 -2.68 9.92
C ALA A 70 12.22 -3.64 11.10
N LYS A 71 12.31 -3.18 12.35
CA LYS A 71 12.06 -4.02 13.53
C LYS A 71 10.59 -4.43 13.62
N ALA A 72 9.64 -3.50 13.49
CA ALA A 72 8.22 -3.80 13.61
C ALA A 72 7.75 -4.86 12.59
N LEU A 73 8.31 -4.83 11.37
CA LEU A 73 8.03 -5.82 10.32
C LEU A 73 8.44 -7.25 10.72
N ASP A 74 9.43 -7.45 11.60
CA ASP A 74 9.77 -8.80 12.13
C ASP A 74 8.68 -9.39 13.02
N TYR A 75 7.79 -8.52 13.52
CA TYR A 75 6.67 -8.87 14.36
C TYR A 75 5.36 -8.96 13.58
N LEU A 76 5.36 -8.63 12.28
CA LEU A 76 4.17 -8.72 11.41
C LEU A 76 3.81 -10.19 11.16
N THR A 77 2.61 -10.57 11.58
CA THR A 77 2.09 -11.94 11.50
C THR A 77 1.04 -12.11 10.41
N ASP A 78 0.37 -11.03 10.03
CA ASP A 78 -0.69 -11.05 9.03
C ASP A 78 -0.89 -9.63 8.49
N PHE A 79 -1.10 -9.53 7.18
CA PHE A 79 -1.40 -8.28 6.48
C PHE A 79 -2.50 -8.56 5.46
N HIS A 80 -3.52 -7.72 5.44
CA HIS A 80 -4.69 -7.94 4.60
C HIS A 80 -5.37 -6.63 4.21
N VAL A 81 -5.87 -6.58 2.98
CA VAL A 81 -6.69 -5.50 2.44
C VAL A 81 -8.10 -6.03 2.18
N GLU A 82 -9.08 -5.36 2.78
CA GLU A 82 -10.51 -5.62 2.58
C GLU A 82 -11.11 -4.47 1.75
N TYR A 83 -11.66 -4.78 0.57
CA TYR A 83 -12.33 -3.79 -0.29
C TYR A 83 -13.82 -3.69 0.05
N ASP A 84 -14.37 -2.48 0.01
CA ASP A 84 -15.79 -2.23 0.25
C ASP A 84 -16.63 -2.66 -0.97
N GLU A 85 -17.67 -3.46 -0.75
CA GLU A 85 -18.52 -3.97 -1.84
C GLU A 85 -19.37 -2.87 -2.50
N ALA A 86 -19.69 -1.80 -1.79
CA ALA A 86 -20.51 -0.69 -2.27
C ALA A 86 -19.68 0.42 -2.90
N ASN A 87 -18.41 0.56 -2.52
CA ASN A 87 -17.48 1.52 -3.09
C ASN A 87 -16.12 0.85 -3.37
N PRO A 88 -15.82 0.46 -4.62
CA PRO A 88 -14.58 -0.26 -4.95
C PRO A 88 -13.31 0.56 -4.70
N LYS A 89 -13.40 1.90 -4.63
CA LYS A 89 -12.29 2.78 -4.28
C LYS A 89 -11.96 2.76 -2.79
N ARG A 90 -12.89 2.31 -1.94
CA ARG A 90 -12.72 2.25 -0.49
C ARG A 90 -12.15 0.90 -0.08
N CYS A 91 -11.10 0.93 0.74
CA CYS A 91 -10.55 -0.27 1.34
C CYS A 91 -10.07 -0.04 2.76
N LYS A 92 -9.94 -1.14 3.50
CA LYS A 92 -9.38 -1.19 4.84
C LYS A 92 -8.16 -2.10 4.85
N VAL A 93 -7.02 -1.52 5.20
CA VAL A 93 -5.77 -2.24 5.43
C VAL A 93 -5.67 -2.60 6.89
N THR A 94 -5.34 -3.87 7.16
CA THR A 94 -5.16 -4.42 8.51
C THR A 94 -3.81 -5.13 8.61
N ALA A 95 -2.95 -4.67 9.52
CA ALA A 95 -1.70 -5.32 9.87
C ALA A 95 -1.77 -5.84 11.31
N THR A 96 -1.50 -7.13 11.51
CA THR A 96 -1.53 -7.79 12.82
C THR A 96 -0.13 -8.21 13.24
N PHE A 97 0.24 -7.86 14.46
CA PHE A 97 1.57 -8.06 15.01
C PHE A 97 1.51 -9.00 16.22
N LYS A 98 2.60 -9.74 16.43
CA LYS A 98 2.90 -10.36 17.72
C LYS A 98 3.36 -9.27 18.71
N GLU A 99 3.34 -9.57 20.00
CA GLU A 99 3.86 -8.66 21.04
C GLU A 99 5.31 -8.27 20.70
N ASN A 100 5.60 -6.97 20.79
CA ASN A 100 6.87 -6.38 20.38
C ASN A 100 7.21 -5.19 21.31
N ASP A 101 8.44 -4.69 21.20
CA ASP A 101 8.98 -3.61 22.03
C ASP A 101 8.81 -2.21 21.43
N ILE A 102 8.19 -2.10 20.25
CA ILE A 102 8.01 -0.83 19.52
C ILE A 102 6.70 -0.16 19.93
N PHE A 103 5.58 -0.88 19.82
CA PHE A 103 4.24 -0.40 20.17
C PHE A 103 3.36 -1.50 20.78
N LYS A 104 2.35 -1.06 21.55
CA LYS A 104 1.42 -1.94 22.27
C LYS A 104 0.33 -2.53 21.38
N ASN A 105 0.07 -1.91 20.23
CA ASN A 105 -1.00 -2.33 19.33
C ASN A 105 -0.75 -3.76 18.82
N LYS A 106 -1.72 -4.66 19.02
CA LYS A 106 -1.73 -5.95 18.35
C LYS A 106 -2.11 -5.83 16.88
N THR A 107 -2.96 -4.87 16.55
CA THR A 107 -3.46 -4.65 15.21
C THR A 107 -3.45 -3.17 14.91
N LEU A 108 -2.95 -2.82 13.73
CA LEU A 108 -3.05 -1.49 13.14
C LEU A 108 -3.99 -1.58 11.94
N THR A 109 -4.94 -0.67 11.87
CA THR A 109 -5.88 -0.53 10.75
C THR A 109 -5.88 0.88 10.22
N LYS A 110 -5.98 1.00 8.89
CA LYS A 110 -6.24 2.26 8.20
C LYS A 110 -7.25 2.01 7.08
N GLU A 111 -8.23 2.87 7.00
CA GLU A 111 -9.28 2.83 6.00
C GLU A 111 -9.19 4.08 5.14
N VAL A 112 -9.15 3.89 3.82
CA VAL A 112 -8.92 4.94 2.84
C VAL A 112 -9.88 4.78 1.67
N ILE A 113 -10.14 5.89 0.98
CA ILE A 113 -10.70 5.92 -0.37
C ILE A 113 -9.54 6.31 -1.28
N ILE A 114 -9.18 5.45 -2.23
CA ILE A 114 -8.13 5.73 -3.22
C ILE A 114 -8.81 6.27 -4.47
N ASP A 115 -8.53 7.52 -4.79
CA ASP A 115 -9.02 8.15 -6.00
C ASP A 115 -7.83 8.76 -6.77
N PRO A 116 -7.48 8.23 -7.96
CA PRO A 116 -6.38 8.75 -8.76
C PRO A 116 -6.57 10.21 -9.20
N GLU A 117 -7.83 10.68 -9.32
CA GLU A 117 -8.13 12.04 -9.79
C GLU A 117 -8.14 13.05 -8.63
N GLU A 118 -8.57 12.62 -7.44
CA GLU A 118 -8.73 13.50 -6.28
C GLU A 118 -7.68 13.30 -5.18
N GLY A 119 -6.70 12.41 -5.38
CA GLY A 119 -5.62 12.11 -4.43
C GLY A 119 -6.05 11.23 -3.24
N GLY A 120 -7.30 10.79 -3.20
CA GLY A 120 -7.86 9.93 -2.15
C GLY A 120 -8.20 10.64 -0.84
N THR A 121 -8.71 9.88 0.14
CA THR A 121 -9.08 10.40 1.47
C THR A 121 -8.87 9.35 2.56
N VAL A 122 -8.38 9.77 3.73
CA VAL A 122 -8.33 8.93 4.94
C VAL A 122 -9.70 8.92 5.62
N VAL A 123 -10.31 7.73 5.75
CA VAL A 123 -11.61 7.53 6.40
C VAL A 123 -11.43 7.26 7.90
N SER A 124 -10.49 6.39 8.26
CA SER A 124 -10.15 6.09 9.65
C SER A 124 -8.71 5.58 9.75
N LYS A 125 -8.09 5.75 10.92
CA LYS A 125 -6.70 5.34 11.16
C LYS A 125 -6.48 4.96 12.62
N SER A 126 -5.40 4.23 12.88
CA SER A 126 -5.04 3.80 14.23
C SER A 126 -4.22 4.86 14.94
N ALA A 127 -4.43 5.03 16.24
CA ALA A 127 -3.45 5.68 17.09
C ALA A 127 -2.38 4.65 17.48
N ILE A 128 -1.14 4.86 17.03
CA ILE A 128 -0.03 3.95 17.36
C ILE A 128 0.47 4.27 18.77
N GLU A 129 0.37 3.29 19.67
CA GLU A 129 0.69 3.38 21.09
C GLU A 129 2.12 2.88 21.37
N TYR A 130 3.11 3.73 21.11
CA TYR A 130 4.52 3.39 21.32
C TYR A 130 4.84 3.07 22.80
N HIS A 131 5.78 2.14 23.02
CA HIS A 131 6.26 1.79 24.36
C HIS A 131 7.10 2.92 25.01
N GLY A 132 7.65 3.84 24.21
CA GLY A 132 8.39 5.03 24.66
C GLY A 132 8.00 6.30 23.90
N GLU A 133 8.70 7.40 24.14
CA GLU A 133 8.56 8.58 23.28
C GLU A 133 8.98 8.22 21.85
N LYS A 134 8.16 8.59 20.86
CA LYS A 134 8.58 8.54 19.45
C LYS A 134 9.95 9.21 19.36
N SER A 135 10.93 8.50 18.81
CA SER A 135 12.19 9.12 18.42
C SER A 135 11.83 10.32 17.56
N LYS A 136 12.17 11.54 18.02
CA LYS A 136 12.00 12.73 17.19
C LYS A 136 12.78 12.45 15.91
N LYS A 137 12.10 12.40 14.75
CA LYS A 137 12.77 12.46 13.45
C LYS A 137 13.83 13.56 13.58
N ARG A 138 15.08 13.24 13.25
CA ARG A 138 16.10 14.29 13.16
C ARG A 138 15.52 15.33 12.20
N LYS A 139 15.70 16.61 12.49
CA LYS A 139 15.50 17.64 11.46
C LYS A 139 16.58 17.39 10.39
N ALA A 140 16.36 16.42 9.52
CA ALA A 140 16.99 16.39 8.21
C ALA A 140 16.33 17.52 7.40
N ASP A 141 17.09 18.09 6.47
CA ASP A 141 16.69 19.24 5.67
C ASP A 141 15.29 19.03 5.06
N GLU A 142 14.53 20.12 4.91
CA GLU A 142 13.17 20.14 4.32
C GLU A 142 13.04 19.52 2.92
N ASP A 143 14.14 19.02 2.34
CA ASP A 143 14.30 18.49 0.99
C ASP A 143 14.24 16.96 0.88
N ASP A 144 14.19 16.20 1.99
CA ASP A 144 14.11 14.73 1.92
C ASP A 144 12.63 14.25 1.94
N GLU A 145 11.93 14.47 0.83
CA GLU A 145 10.54 14.04 0.62
C GLU A 145 10.34 12.53 0.81
N LEU A 146 11.41 11.72 0.70
CA LEU A 146 11.38 10.27 0.83
C LEU A 146 11.26 9.79 2.29
N GLU A 147 11.68 10.58 3.28
CA GLU A 147 11.61 10.20 4.71
C GLU A 147 10.17 10.19 5.28
N ASN A 148 9.16 10.64 4.52
CA ASN A 148 7.77 10.68 4.97
C ASN A 148 6.96 9.42 4.68
N TYR A 149 7.53 8.41 4.03
CA TYR A 149 6.79 7.22 3.61
C TYR A 149 7.18 5.97 4.40
N SER A 150 6.72 5.91 5.64
CA SER A 150 6.91 4.75 6.51
C SER A 150 5.76 3.75 6.38
N ALA A 151 6.06 2.48 6.16
CA ALA A 151 5.06 1.42 6.08
C ALA A 151 4.24 1.24 7.37
N ILE A 152 4.82 1.55 8.55
CA ILE A 152 4.14 1.41 9.85
C ILE A 152 3.55 2.72 10.32
N GLU A 153 4.27 3.84 10.22
CA GLU A 153 3.71 5.14 10.62
C GLU A 153 2.53 5.55 9.75
N TRP A 154 2.48 5.08 8.50
CA TRP A 154 1.34 5.27 7.60
C TRP A 154 0.01 4.88 8.25
N PHE A 155 -0.04 3.88 9.13
CA PHE A 155 -1.26 3.49 9.83
C PHE A 155 -1.81 4.55 10.80
N GLY A 156 -1.00 5.54 11.19
CA GLY A 156 -1.35 6.60 12.13
C GLY A 156 -1.26 8.03 11.60
N ASP A 157 -0.72 8.25 10.40
CA ASP A 157 -0.67 9.57 9.76
C ASP A 157 -1.86 9.83 8.81
N ASP A 158 -1.88 11.02 8.21
CA ASP A 158 -2.93 11.48 7.29
C ASP A 158 -2.55 11.32 5.80
N THR A 159 -1.44 10.63 5.50
CA THR A 159 -0.94 10.41 4.13
C THR A 159 -1.60 9.20 3.47
N ILE A 160 -1.48 9.05 2.15
CA ILE A 160 -2.14 7.98 1.39
C ILE A 160 -1.13 7.21 0.52
N GLU A 161 -0.10 7.89 0.06
CA GLU A 161 0.82 7.47 -0.99
C GLU A 161 1.57 6.17 -0.65
N ALA A 162 2.12 6.05 0.57
CA ALA A 162 2.74 4.79 1.01
C ALA A 162 1.74 3.63 1.06
N GLY A 163 0.48 3.95 1.38
CA GLY A 163 -0.62 3.01 1.35
C GLY A 163 -0.93 2.48 -0.04
N ILE A 164 -0.80 3.31 -1.07
CA ILE A 164 -1.04 2.90 -2.47
C ILE A 164 -0.08 1.77 -2.83
N LEU A 165 1.22 1.90 -2.53
CA LEU A 165 2.19 0.82 -2.77
C LEU A 165 1.85 -0.46 -1.99
N LEU A 166 1.41 -0.32 -0.73
CA LEU A 166 0.99 -1.46 0.07
C LEU A 166 -0.26 -2.16 -0.49
N ILE A 167 -1.18 -1.42 -1.10
CA ILE A 167 -2.52 -1.87 -1.51
C ILE A 167 -2.54 -2.36 -2.97
N ASP A 168 -1.98 -1.57 -3.87
CA ASP A 168 -2.08 -1.78 -5.33
C ASP A 168 -0.89 -2.56 -5.89
N ASP A 169 0.22 -2.67 -5.14
CA ASP A 169 1.46 -3.30 -5.60
C ASP A 169 1.83 -4.52 -4.74
N ILE A 170 2.22 -4.29 -3.48
CA ILE A 170 2.70 -5.37 -2.60
C ILE A 170 1.59 -6.36 -2.26
N PHE A 171 0.37 -5.88 -1.98
CA PHE A 171 -0.71 -6.78 -1.61
C PHE A 171 -1.08 -7.75 -2.74
N PRO A 172 -1.33 -7.35 -4.00
CA PRO A 172 -1.61 -8.31 -5.06
C PRO A 172 -0.42 -9.26 -5.32
N ASP A 173 0.80 -8.75 -5.38
CA ASP A 173 1.98 -9.48 -5.87
C ASP A 173 2.95 -9.91 -4.75
N ALA A 174 2.40 -10.05 -3.54
CA ALA A 174 3.13 -10.35 -2.31
C ALA A 174 4.12 -11.53 -2.40
N PHE A 175 3.84 -12.53 -3.23
CA PHE A 175 4.72 -13.69 -3.38
C PHE A 175 5.99 -13.34 -4.17
N GLU A 176 5.88 -12.53 -5.21
CA GLU A 176 7.00 -12.11 -6.05
C GLU A 176 7.98 -11.27 -5.22
N TYR A 177 7.44 -10.29 -4.50
CA TYR A 177 8.20 -9.53 -3.51
C TYR A 177 8.79 -10.42 -2.42
N TYR A 178 8.04 -11.37 -1.87
CA TYR A 178 8.57 -12.29 -0.85
C TYR A 178 9.79 -13.07 -1.36
N THR A 179 9.75 -13.56 -2.60
CA THR A 179 10.86 -14.31 -3.21
C THR A 179 12.04 -13.43 -3.62
N GLY A 180 11.82 -12.13 -3.85
CA GLY A 180 12.84 -11.20 -4.34
C GLY A 180 12.98 -11.18 -5.87
N ASN A 181 12.13 -11.90 -6.60
CA ASN A 181 12.19 -12.00 -8.06
C ASN A 181 11.99 -10.66 -8.79
N ASP A 182 11.29 -9.70 -8.17
CA ASP A 182 11.08 -8.36 -8.72
C ASP A 182 12.38 -7.53 -8.79
N GLN A 183 13.44 -7.96 -8.09
CA GLN A 183 14.76 -7.29 -8.08
C GLN A 183 15.74 -7.91 -9.10
N GLU A 184 15.47 -9.12 -9.61
CA GLU A 184 16.40 -9.85 -10.49
C GLU A 184 16.26 -9.45 -11.97
N GLU A 185 15.19 -8.78 -12.39
CA GLU A 185 14.98 -8.38 -13.79
C GLU A 185 15.73 -7.10 -14.21
N GLU A 186 16.34 -6.33 -13.28
CA GLU A 186 17.11 -5.12 -13.61
C GLU A 186 18.63 -5.32 -13.80
N GLU A 187 19.19 -6.52 -13.53
CA GLU A 187 20.65 -6.77 -13.64
C GLU A 187 21.12 -7.38 -14.99
N GLU A 188 20.24 -7.55 -15.99
CA GLU A 188 20.61 -8.15 -17.29
C GLU A 188 20.77 -7.14 -18.47
N GLU A 189 21.35 -5.94 -18.30
CA GLU A 189 21.75 -5.11 -19.46
C GLU A 189 23.05 -4.28 -19.25
N GLU A 190 24.13 -4.81 -18.65
CA GLU A 190 25.45 -4.14 -18.75
C GLU A 190 26.65 -5.12 -18.84
N GLU A 191 26.64 -6.14 -19.71
CA GLU A 191 27.91 -6.76 -20.13
C GLU A 191 27.86 -7.29 -21.58
N GLU A 192 27.80 -6.42 -22.59
CA GLU A 192 28.48 -6.64 -23.89
C GLU A 192 28.78 -5.29 -24.56
N GLU A 193 30.02 -4.80 -24.45
CA GLU A 193 30.83 -4.22 -25.54
C GLU A 193 32.15 -3.61 -24.99
N GLU A 194 33.22 -4.42 -24.93
CA GLU A 194 34.60 -4.03 -25.30
C GLU A 194 35.38 -5.21 -25.90
#